data_AF-A0A9D4WM91-F1
#
_entry.id   AF-A0A9D4WM91-F1
#
_cell.length_a   1.000
_cell.length_b   1.000
_cell.length_c   1.000
_cell.angle_alpha   90.00
_cell.angle_beta   90.00
_cell.angle_gamma   90.00
#
_symmetry.space_group_name_H-M   'P 1'
#
loop_
_entity.id
_entity.type
_entity.pdbx_description
1 polymer ?
#
loop_
_entity_poly.entity_id
_entity_poly.type
_entity_poly.pdbx_seq_one_letter_code
_entity_poly.pdbx_strand_id
1 'polypeptide(L)'
;MAATTMKASFPLLMVLGIAFLASVCVSSRSDQDNPFIFESKRFQTLFENENGHIRLLQKFDQRSKIFENLQNYRLLEYKSKPHTIFLPQQTDADFILVVLSGKAILTVLKPNDSESFNLERGDTIKLPAGTIAYLVNRDDEHELRVLDLAIPVNRPGQIQSFLLSGNQNQQSILSGFSKNILEASFNTDYEEIEKILLEEHEKETHHRRGLRDKR
;
A
#
# COMPACT_ATOMS: atom_id res chain seq x y z
N MET A 1 8.66 -9.94 -13.84
CA MET A 1 9.03 -8.51 -13.89
C MET A 1 10.15 -8.26 -12.89
N ALA A 2 11.11 -7.39 -13.22
CA ALA A 2 12.25 -7.10 -12.33
C ALA A 2 12.07 -5.72 -11.69
N ALA A 3 12.28 -5.63 -10.39
CA ALA A 3 12.46 -4.34 -9.73
C ALA A 3 13.82 -3.77 -10.15
N THR A 4 13.92 -2.44 -10.22
CA THR A 4 15.17 -1.80 -10.65
C THR A 4 15.44 -0.59 -9.79
N THR A 5 16.63 -0.55 -9.22
CA THR A 5 17.14 0.62 -8.51
C THR A 5 17.38 1.73 -9.52
N MET A 6 16.77 2.89 -9.28
CA MET A 6 16.92 4.04 -10.17
C MET A 6 17.86 5.05 -9.52
N LYS A 7 18.91 5.46 -10.25
CA LYS A 7 19.54 6.77 -9.97
C LYS A 7 18.54 7.83 -10.43
N ALA A 8 17.97 8.57 -9.49
CA ALA A 8 16.90 9.53 -9.75
C ALA A 8 17.27 10.50 -10.87
N SER A 9 16.42 10.62 -11.89
CA SER A 9 16.56 11.64 -12.92
C SER A 9 15.93 12.96 -12.44
N PHE A 10 16.52 14.08 -12.84
CA PHE A 10 16.14 15.45 -12.45
C PHE A 10 14.62 15.78 -12.49
N PRO A 11 13.81 15.31 -13.46
CA PRO A 11 12.36 15.57 -13.46
C PRO A 11 11.58 14.79 -12.39
N LEU A 12 12.05 13.61 -11.98
CA LEU A 12 11.44 12.85 -10.88
C LEU A 12 11.67 13.55 -9.53
N LEU A 13 12.87 14.10 -9.34
CA LEU A 13 13.22 14.94 -8.18
C LEU A 13 12.35 16.20 -8.10
N MET A 14 11.92 16.78 -9.23
CA MET A 14 10.99 17.92 -9.24
C MET A 14 9.59 17.53 -8.76
N VAL A 15 9.04 16.39 -9.19
CA VAL A 15 7.71 15.92 -8.75
C VAL A 15 7.72 15.58 -7.26
N LEU A 16 8.78 14.90 -6.79
CA LEU A 16 8.99 14.64 -5.36
C LEU A 16 9.24 15.93 -4.56
N GLY A 17 9.96 16.90 -5.11
CA GLY A 17 10.19 18.20 -4.49
C GLY A 17 8.90 19.00 -4.28
N ILE A 18 7.96 18.94 -5.24
CA ILE A 18 6.63 19.56 -5.11
C ILE A 18 5.80 18.83 -4.03
N ALA A 19 5.87 17.49 -3.97
CA ALA A 19 5.20 16.72 -2.91
C ALA A 19 5.78 17.01 -1.52
N PHE A 20 7.10 17.21 -1.41
CA PHE A 20 7.78 17.54 -0.17
C PHE A 20 7.43 18.96 0.33
N LEU A 21 7.35 19.94 -0.58
CA LEU A 21 6.90 21.30 -0.26
C LEU A 21 5.44 21.32 0.21
N ALA A 22 4.57 20.49 -0.38
CA ALA A 22 3.18 20.36 0.09
C ALA A 22 3.08 19.74 1.50
N SER A 23 4.06 18.93 1.93
CA SER A 23 4.09 18.30 3.26
C SER A 23 4.70 19.16 4.36
N VAL A 24 5.50 20.18 4.05
CA VAL A 24 6.30 20.95 5.04
C VAL A 24 5.77 22.38 5.27
N CYS A 25 4.92 22.91 4.40
CA CYS A 25 4.39 24.27 4.57
C CYS A 25 3.26 24.34 5.63
N VAL A 26 3.62 24.69 6.86
CA VAL A 26 2.73 25.43 7.76
C VAL A 26 2.73 26.88 7.28
N SER A 27 1.62 27.37 6.74
CA SER A 27 1.47 28.79 6.40
C SER A 27 0.17 29.37 6.92
N SER A 28 0.34 30.49 7.63
CA SER A 28 -0.65 31.32 8.30
C SER A 28 -1.37 32.24 7.31
N ARG A 29 -2.25 31.67 6.49
CA ARG A 29 -3.35 32.34 5.79
C ARG A 29 -4.22 31.26 5.17
N SER A 30 -5.52 31.50 5.08
CA SER A 30 -6.47 30.55 4.48
C SER A 30 -6.22 30.41 2.97
N ASP A 31 -5.18 29.66 2.59
CA ASP A 31 -4.84 29.24 1.23
C ASP A 31 -5.73 28.05 0.77
N GLN A 32 -6.97 27.96 1.25
CA GLN A 32 -7.90 26.90 0.84
C GLN A 32 -8.13 26.91 -0.68
N ASP A 33 -8.06 28.10 -1.30
CA ASP A 33 -8.34 28.31 -2.72
C ASP A 33 -7.14 28.03 -3.65
N ASN A 34 -5.91 27.88 -3.13
CA ASN A 34 -4.77 27.63 -4.01
C ASN A 34 -4.80 26.17 -4.52
N PRO A 35 -5.02 25.92 -5.83
CA PRO A 35 -5.19 24.56 -6.35
C PRO A 35 -3.92 23.71 -6.22
N PHE A 36 -2.74 24.32 -6.04
CA PHE A 36 -1.46 23.60 -5.99
C PHE A 36 -1.07 23.08 -4.59
N ILE A 37 -1.75 23.49 -3.51
CA ILE A 37 -1.35 23.17 -2.13
C ILE A 37 -2.18 22.04 -1.53
N PHE A 38 -1.72 20.80 -1.59
CA PHE A 38 -2.44 19.65 -1.04
C PHE A 38 -2.13 19.44 0.44
N GLU A 39 -3.01 19.97 1.32
CA GLU A 39 -2.88 19.80 2.77
C GLU A 39 -2.98 18.32 3.22
N SER A 40 -2.31 17.96 4.32
CA SER A 40 -2.32 16.61 4.90
C SER A 40 -3.74 16.06 5.14
N LYS A 41 -4.73 16.92 5.46
CA LYS A 41 -6.14 16.52 5.64
C LYS A 41 -6.80 15.95 4.38
N ARG A 42 -6.17 16.09 3.21
CA ARG A 42 -6.64 15.56 1.91
C ARG A 42 -6.19 14.13 1.64
N PHE A 43 -5.42 13.54 2.54
CA PHE A 43 -5.12 12.12 2.50
C PHE A 43 -6.24 11.32 3.16
N GLN A 44 -6.72 10.31 2.46
CA GLN A 44 -7.60 9.28 2.98
C GLN A 44 -6.76 8.13 3.54
N THR A 45 -7.03 7.71 4.77
CA THR A 45 -6.44 6.50 5.33
C THR A 45 -7.04 5.27 4.66
N LEU A 46 -6.20 4.45 4.02
CA LEU A 46 -6.60 3.16 3.43
C LEU A 46 -6.52 2.03 4.44
N PHE A 47 -5.54 2.11 5.35
CA PHE A 47 -5.29 1.14 6.41
C PHE A 47 -4.61 1.86 7.58
N GLU A 48 -4.97 1.49 8.81
CA GLU A 48 -4.31 1.99 10.02
C GLU A 48 -4.49 0.98 11.15
N ASN A 49 -3.42 0.79 11.92
CA ASN A 49 -3.41 0.06 13.18
C ASN A 49 -2.33 0.64 14.10
N GLU A 50 -2.09 0.00 15.24
CA GLU A 50 -1.07 0.41 16.21
C GLU A 50 0.36 0.38 15.67
N ASN A 51 0.61 -0.30 14.55
CA ASN A 51 1.93 -0.51 13.95
C ASN A 51 2.23 0.47 12.81
N GLY A 52 1.22 1.13 12.25
CA GLY A 52 1.42 2.03 11.12
C GLY A 52 0.14 2.35 10.36
N HIS A 53 0.32 3.02 9.23
CA HIS A 53 -0.78 3.36 8.33
C HIS A 53 -0.34 3.44 6.87
N ILE A 54 -1.34 3.35 5.99
CA ILE A 54 -1.26 3.65 4.58
C ILE A 54 -2.26 4.75 4.27
N ARG A 55 -1.79 5.85 3.70
CA ARG A 55 -2.61 7.02 3.37
C ARG A 55 -2.49 7.32 1.89
N LEU A 56 -3.61 7.61 1.25
CA LEU A 56 -3.71 7.92 -0.17
C LEU A 56 -4.18 9.36 -0.35
N LEU A 57 -3.39 10.17 -1.05
CA LEU A 57 -3.80 11.53 -1.39
C LEU A 57 -5.02 11.48 -2.32
N GLN A 58 -5.96 12.41 -2.14
CA GLN A 58 -7.05 12.64 -3.10
C GLN A 58 -6.50 12.75 -4.54
N LYS A 59 -7.35 12.45 -5.55
CA LYS A 59 -6.92 12.62 -6.94
C LYS A 59 -6.58 14.10 -7.22
N PHE A 60 -5.58 14.34 -8.07
CA PHE A 60 -5.15 15.69 -8.40
C PHE A 60 -6.23 16.48 -9.15
N ASP A 61 -6.85 15.84 -10.14
CA ASP A 61 -7.93 16.38 -10.98
C ASP A 61 -9.25 16.64 -10.22
N GLN A 62 -9.46 15.98 -9.07
CA GLN A 62 -10.62 16.21 -8.21
C GLN A 62 -10.65 17.63 -7.63
N ARG A 63 -9.49 18.28 -7.46
CA ARG A 63 -9.43 19.65 -6.94
C ARG A 63 -9.65 20.69 -8.03
N SER A 64 -9.03 20.49 -9.19
CA SER A 64 -9.05 21.45 -10.28
C SER A 64 -8.71 20.77 -11.60
N LYS A 65 -9.39 21.19 -12.67
CA LYS A 65 -9.16 20.70 -14.03
C LYS A 65 -7.76 20.96 -14.56
N ILE A 66 -7.01 21.90 -13.95
CA ILE A 66 -5.62 22.16 -14.34
C ILE A 66 -4.71 20.93 -14.16
N PHE A 67 -5.13 19.95 -13.37
CA PHE A 67 -4.42 18.70 -13.12
C PHE A 67 -4.98 17.51 -13.89
N GLU A 68 -5.78 17.71 -14.94
CA GLU A 68 -6.30 16.61 -15.77
C GLU A 68 -5.18 15.74 -16.36
N ASN A 69 -4.01 16.33 -16.67
CA ASN A 69 -2.83 15.59 -17.12
C ASN A 69 -2.18 14.73 -16.01
N LEU A 70 -2.56 14.95 -14.74
CA LEU A 70 -2.10 14.17 -13.60
C LEU A 70 -3.15 13.17 -13.11
N GLN A 71 -4.26 13.00 -13.83
CA GLN A 71 -5.37 12.12 -13.42
C GLN A 71 -4.95 10.66 -13.21
N ASN A 72 -3.90 10.19 -13.90
CA ASN A 72 -3.37 8.82 -13.77
C ASN A 72 -2.23 8.69 -12.76
N TYR A 73 -1.93 9.72 -11.98
CA TYR A 73 -0.91 9.66 -10.94
C TYR A 73 -1.58 9.74 -9.58
N ARG A 74 -1.15 8.88 -8.65
CA ARG A 74 -1.60 8.89 -7.26
C ARG A 74 -0.40 8.91 -6.33
N LEU A 75 -0.59 9.48 -5.15
CA LEU A 75 0.46 9.60 -4.14
C LEU A 75 0.06 8.84 -2.89
N LEU A 76 0.88 7.87 -2.47
CA LEU A 76 0.67 7.07 -1.26
C LEU A 76 1.77 7.35 -0.25
N GLU A 77 1.38 7.50 1.01
CA GLU A 77 2.28 7.56 2.16
C GLU A 77 2.13 6.28 2.98
N TYR A 78 3.26 5.66 3.29
CA TYR A 78 3.36 4.56 4.24
C TYR A 78 4.13 5.04 5.45
N LYS A 79 3.62 4.73 6.63
CA LYS A 79 4.33 4.91 7.89
C LYS A 79 4.26 3.63 8.70
N SER A 80 5.39 3.18 9.24
CA SER A 80 5.40 2.04 10.16
C SER A 80 6.41 2.18 11.28
N LYS A 81 6.08 1.59 12.43
CA LYS A 81 6.94 1.51 13.61
C LYS A 81 8.12 0.54 13.41
N PRO A 82 9.14 0.58 14.29
CA PRO A 82 10.10 -0.50 14.47
C PRO A 82 9.46 -1.88 14.48
N HIS A 83 10.17 -2.89 13.94
CA HIS A 83 9.75 -4.30 13.91
C HIS A 83 8.39 -4.57 13.25
N THR A 84 8.15 -3.96 12.09
CA THR A 84 6.88 -4.12 11.35
C THR A 84 7.08 -4.68 9.95
N ILE A 85 6.03 -5.29 9.43
CA ILE A 85 5.96 -5.77 8.05
C ILE A 85 4.66 -5.29 7.40
N PHE A 86 4.78 -4.74 6.20
CA PHE A 86 3.67 -4.62 5.26
C PHE A 86 3.54 -5.92 4.50
N LEU A 87 2.42 -6.62 4.68
CA LEU A 87 2.21 -7.97 4.16
C LEU A 87 2.32 -8.04 2.62
N PRO A 88 2.71 -9.21 2.07
CA PRO A 88 2.77 -9.42 0.64
C PRO A 88 1.45 -9.07 -0.05
N GLN A 89 1.50 -8.10 -0.96
CA GLN A 89 0.36 -7.71 -1.78
C GLN A 89 0.79 -7.50 -3.23
N GLN A 90 -0.15 -7.76 -4.14
CA GLN A 90 -0.06 -7.38 -5.54
C GLN A 90 -0.93 -6.13 -5.76
N THR A 91 -0.52 -5.24 -6.65
CA THR A 91 -1.35 -4.08 -7.03
C THR A 91 -1.40 -3.92 -8.54
N ASP A 92 -2.40 -3.20 -9.04
CA ASP A 92 -2.54 -2.85 -10.46
C ASP A 92 -1.93 -1.48 -10.81
N ALA A 93 -0.79 -1.16 -10.20
CA ALA A 93 -0.05 0.07 -10.47
C ALA A 93 1.46 -0.14 -10.51
N ASP A 94 2.14 0.56 -11.41
CA ASP A 94 3.58 0.78 -11.30
C ASP A 94 3.81 1.73 -10.11
N PHE A 95 4.77 1.43 -9.24
CA PHE A 95 5.19 2.32 -8.17
C PHE A 95 6.61 2.81 -8.40
N ILE A 96 6.84 4.07 -8.05
CA ILE A 96 8.16 4.63 -7.79
C ILE A 96 8.20 4.94 -6.30
N LEU A 97 8.86 4.07 -5.55
CA LEU A 97 8.96 4.12 -4.10
C LEU A 97 10.17 4.95 -3.68
N VAL A 98 9.99 5.84 -2.71
CA VAL A 98 11.06 6.67 -2.13
C VAL A 98 11.03 6.58 -0.61
N VAL A 99 12.17 6.22 -0.01
CA VAL A 99 12.32 6.22 1.46
C VAL A 99 12.59 7.64 1.95
N LEU A 100 11.64 8.20 2.69
CA LEU A 100 11.75 9.56 3.26
C LEU A 100 12.56 9.59 4.56
N SER A 101 12.40 8.57 5.40
CA SER A 101 13.14 8.38 6.66
C SER A 101 13.13 6.94 7.11
N GLY A 102 14.09 6.55 7.94
CA GLY A 102 14.25 5.18 8.42
C GLY A 102 14.95 4.28 7.41
N LYS A 103 14.85 2.96 7.64
CA LYS A 103 15.40 1.92 6.79
C LYS A 103 14.35 0.87 6.52
N ALA A 104 14.41 0.26 5.34
CA ALA A 104 13.48 -0.78 4.96
C ALA A 104 14.18 -1.92 4.23
N ILE A 105 13.60 -3.11 4.30
CA ILE A 105 13.93 -4.21 3.42
C ILE A 105 12.72 -4.46 2.55
N LEU A 106 12.86 -4.22 1.26
CA LEU A 106 11.86 -4.52 0.26
C LEU A 106 12.19 -5.85 -0.38
N THR A 107 11.28 -6.83 -0.28
CA THR A 107 11.44 -8.12 -0.94
C THR A 107 10.40 -8.27 -2.03
N VAL A 108 10.87 -8.59 -3.23
CA VAL A 108 10.08 -8.84 -4.43
C VAL A 108 10.06 -10.34 -4.71
N LEU A 109 8.86 -10.91 -4.77
CA LEU A 109 8.65 -12.33 -5.04
C LEU A 109 8.57 -12.58 -6.55
N LYS A 110 9.31 -13.58 -7.02
CA LYS A 110 9.25 -14.12 -8.38
C LYS A 110 8.81 -15.59 -8.29
N PRO A 111 8.31 -16.21 -9.37
CA PRO A 111 7.80 -17.58 -9.32
C PRO A 111 8.78 -18.62 -8.74
N ASN A 112 10.09 -18.44 -8.98
CA ASN A 112 11.12 -19.40 -8.59
C ASN A 112 12.22 -18.80 -7.68
N ASP A 113 12.10 -17.53 -7.30
CA ASP A 113 13.13 -16.83 -6.52
C ASP A 113 12.55 -15.59 -5.84
N SER A 114 13.32 -14.94 -4.98
CA SER A 114 13.00 -13.64 -4.40
C SER A 114 14.20 -12.71 -4.47
N GLU A 115 13.95 -11.42 -4.66
CA GLU A 115 15.00 -10.41 -4.68
C GLU A 115 14.74 -9.39 -3.57
N SER A 116 15.74 -9.18 -2.72
CA SER A 116 15.65 -8.31 -1.56
C SER A 116 16.56 -7.09 -1.70
N PHE A 117 16.02 -5.93 -1.36
CA PHE A 117 16.73 -4.65 -1.42
C PHE A 117 16.72 -4.02 -0.03
N ASN A 118 17.91 -3.73 0.50
CA ASN A 118 18.04 -2.87 1.67
C ASN A 118 17.96 -1.43 1.19
N LEU A 119 16.96 -0.70 1.67
CA LEU A 119 16.68 0.68 1.30
C LEU A 119 16.92 1.59 2.51
N GLU A 120 17.63 2.67 2.28
CA GLU A 120 17.86 3.73 3.25
C GLU A 120 17.25 5.05 2.78
N ARG A 121 17.27 6.07 3.65
CA ARG A 121 16.76 7.40 3.33
C ARG A 121 17.33 7.93 2.01
N GLY A 122 16.43 8.30 1.11
CA GLY A 122 16.74 8.84 -0.22
C GLY A 122 16.78 7.79 -1.32
N ASP A 123 16.80 6.50 -0.99
CA ASP A 123 16.75 5.44 -2.00
C ASP A 123 15.42 5.44 -2.74
N THR A 124 15.50 5.18 -4.04
CA THR A 124 14.36 5.09 -4.94
C THR A 124 14.37 3.78 -5.71
N ILE A 125 13.23 3.11 -5.78
CA ILE A 125 13.08 1.87 -6.54
C ILE A 125 11.79 1.86 -7.35
N LYS A 126 11.89 1.40 -8.60
CA LYS A 126 10.71 1.14 -9.43
C LYS A 126 10.22 -0.28 -9.16
N LEU A 127 8.93 -0.39 -8.81
CA LEU A 127 8.19 -1.65 -8.68
C LEU A 127 7.13 -1.74 -9.79
N PRO A 128 7.24 -2.69 -10.72
CA PRO A 128 6.24 -2.84 -11.77
C PRO A 128 4.88 -3.34 -11.25
N ALA A 129 3.80 -2.95 -11.93
CA ALA A 129 2.45 -3.45 -11.67
C ALA A 129 2.40 -4.97 -11.70
N GLY A 130 1.58 -5.55 -10.83
CA GLY A 130 1.43 -7.00 -10.70
C GLY A 130 2.58 -7.71 -9.98
N THR A 131 3.59 -6.98 -9.50
CA THR A 131 4.63 -7.55 -8.65
C THR A 131 4.07 -7.85 -7.26
N ILE A 132 4.36 -9.04 -6.72
CA ILE A 132 4.09 -9.35 -5.31
C ILE A 132 5.32 -8.91 -4.52
N ALA A 133 5.14 -8.00 -3.57
CA ALA A 133 6.22 -7.52 -2.72
C ALA A 133 5.75 -7.29 -1.28
N TYR A 134 6.69 -7.37 -0.34
CA TYR A 134 6.48 -6.98 1.05
C TYR A 134 7.63 -6.07 1.51
N LEU A 135 7.32 -5.22 2.49
CA LEU A 135 8.26 -4.21 3.00
C LEU A 135 8.40 -4.38 4.51
N VAL A 136 9.63 -4.46 5.00
CA VAL A 136 9.93 -4.68 6.42
C VAL A 136 10.68 -3.49 7.00
N ASN A 137 10.21 -2.96 8.12
CA ASN A 137 11.01 -2.10 8.99
C ASN A 137 11.61 -2.97 10.10
N ARG A 138 12.91 -3.26 10.00
CA ARG A 138 13.65 -4.06 11.00
C ARG A 138 14.37 -3.21 12.05
N ASP A 139 14.32 -1.88 11.92
CA ASP A 139 14.99 -0.97 12.87
C ASP A 139 14.41 -1.15 14.28
N ASP A 140 15.23 -0.91 15.29
CA ASP A 140 14.86 -1.04 16.72
C ASP A 140 14.19 0.24 17.24
N GLU A 141 14.53 1.41 16.68
CA GLU A 141 14.16 2.71 17.25
C GLU A 141 13.43 3.61 16.26
N HIS A 142 13.77 3.54 14.97
CA HIS A 142 13.32 4.49 13.98
C HIS A 142 12.07 4.03 13.23
N GLU A 143 11.10 4.94 13.14
CA GLU A 143 9.95 4.76 12.25
C GLU A 143 10.40 4.85 10.78
N LEU A 144 9.77 4.02 9.95
CA LEU A 144 9.91 4.06 8.50
C LEU A 144 8.84 4.99 7.92
N ARG A 145 9.26 5.91 7.03
CA ARG A 145 8.34 6.68 6.18
C ARG A 145 8.72 6.51 4.72
N VAL A 146 7.73 6.18 3.91
CA VAL A 146 7.88 5.92 2.49
C VAL A 146 6.81 6.67 1.71
N LEU A 147 7.18 7.17 0.54
CA LEU A 147 6.29 7.84 -0.40
C LEU A 147 6.35 7.12 -1.74
N ASP A 148 5.18 6.72 -2.23
CA ASP A 148 5.06 6.08 -3.54
C ASP A 148 4.31 7.01 -4.50
N LEU A 149 4.93 7.26 -5.66
CA LEU A 149 4.20 7.71 -6.83
C LEU A 149 3.67 6.47 -7.56
N ALA A 150 2.36 6.33 -7.58
CA ALA A 150 1.66 5.21 -8.17
C ALA A 150 1.03 5.59 -9.51
N ILE A 151 1.19 4.71 -10.49
CA ILE A 151 0.72 4.87 -11.86
C ILE A 151 -0.14 3.64 -12.21
N PRO A 152 -1.47 3.73 -12.01
CA PRO A 152 -2.39 2.66 -12.37
C PRO A 152 -2.27 2.26 -13.85
N VAL A 153 -2.37 0.96 -14.10
CA VAL A 153 -2.32 0.40 -15.47
C VAL A 153 -3.70 0.08 -16.04
N ASN A 154 -4.74 0.04 -15.20
CA ASN A 154 -6.10 -0.29 -15.61
C ASN A 154 -6.97 0.95 -15.84
N ARG A 155 -7.40 1.60 -14.76
CA ARG A 155 -8.31 2.76 -14.81
C ARG A 155 -7.60 4.01 -14.30
N PRO A 156 -7.69 5.16 -15.01
CA PRO A 156 -7.03 6.39 -14.60
C PRO A 156 -7.28 6.76 -13.13
N GLY A 157 -6.18 6.79 -12.37
CA GLY A 157 -6.18 7.19 -10.98
C GLY A 157 -6.92 6.24 -10.02
N GLN A 158 -7.24 5.01 -10.40
CA GLN A 158 -7.78 3.99 -9.49
C GLN A 158 -6.71 2.94 -9.21
N ILE A 159 -6.43 2.68 -7.94
CA ILE A 159 -5.48 1.65 -7.49
C ILE A 159 -6.27 0.61 -6.72
N GLN A 160 -5.99 -0.65 -7.00
CA GLN A 160 -6.51 -1.78 -6.28
C GLN A 160 -5.36 -2.66 -5.79
N SER A 161 -5.41 -3.01 -4.50
CA SER A 161 -4.56 -4.02 -3.90
C SER A 161 -5.27 -5.36 -3.87
N PHE A 162 -4.55 -6.42 -4.21
CA PHE A 162 -4.97 -7.80 -4.20
C PHE A 162 -4.13 -8.56 -3.18
N LEU A 163 -4.76 -9.01 -2.10
CA LEU A 163 -4.09 -9.75 -1.04
C LEU A 163 -4.11 -11.24 -1.35
N LEU A 164 -2.97 -11.91 -1.13
CA LEU A 164 -2.87 -13.36 -1.28
C LEU A 164 -3.49 -14.10 -0.09
N SER A 165 -3.31 -13.56 1.11
CA SER A 165 -3.97 -14.04 2.33
C SER A 165 -4.99 -13.01 2.78
N GLY A 166 -6.18 -13.48 3.15
CA GLY A 166 -7.21 -12.62 3.72
C GLY A 166 -6.75 -12.04 5.06
N ASN A 167 -7.38 -10.93 5.46
CA ASN A 167 -7.36 -10.46 6.83
C ASN A 167 -8.77 -9.95 7.21
N GLN A 168 -8.94 -9.50 8.46
CA GLN A 168 -10.25 -9.02 8.95
C GLN A 168 -10.88 -7.89 8.11
N ASN A 169 -10.07 -7.13 7.38
CA ASN A 169 -10.48 -5.95 6.62
C ASN A 169 -10.58 -6.21 5.11
N GLN A 170 -9.87 -7.21 4.56
CA GLN A 170 -9.82 -7.49 3.13
C GLN A 170 -9.75 -9.00 2.86
N GLN A 171 -10.61 -9.49 1.96
CA GLN A 171 -10.61 -10.89 1.54
C GLN A 171 -9.42 -11.21 0.64
N SER A 172 -8.97 -12.47 0.68
CA SER A 172 -7.98 -13.00 -0.26
C SER A 172 -8.52 -12.96 -1.69
N ILE A 173 -7.67 -12.73 -2.70
CA ILE A 173 -8.02 -12.92 -4.11
C ILE A 173 -8.49 -14.35 -4.41
N LEU A 174 -8.03 -15.34 -3.62
CA LEU A 174 -8.40 -16.74 -3.78
C LEU A 174 -9.89 -16.99 -3.51
N SER A 175 -10.53 -16.13 -2.70
CA SER A 175 -11.97 -16.21 -2.42
C SER A 175 -12.86 -15.94 -3.63
N GLY A 176 -12.30 -15.41 -4.73
CA GLY A 176 -13.02 -15.20 -5.98
C GLY A 176 -13.19 -16.47 -6.85
N PHE A 177 -12.53 -17.57 -6.51
CA PHE A 177 -12.63 -18.84 -7.25
C PHE A 177 -13.67 -19.78 -6.62
N SER A 178 -14.24 -20.68 -7.44
CA SER A 178 -15.16 -21.69 -6.93
C SER A 178 -14.42 -22.77 -6.13
N LYS A 179 -15.13 -23.42 -5.19
CA LYS A 179 -14.57 -24.49 -4.34
C LYS A 179 -13.88 -25.57 -5.15
N ASN A 180 -14.56 -26.11 -6.17
CA ASN A 180 -14.02 -27.15 -7.04
C ASN A 180 -12.73 -26.73 -7.76
N ILE A 181 -12.58 -25.44 -8.13
CA ILE A 181 -11.35 -24.94 -8.75
C ILE A 181 -10.21 -24.90 -7.73
N LEU A 182 -10.49 -24.43 -6.51
CA LEU A 182 -9.49 -24.39 -5.44
C LEU A 182 -9.04 -25.79 -5.06
N GLU A 183 -9.97 -26.72 -4.83
CA GLU A 183 -9.68 -28.13 -4.52
C GLU A 183 -8.83 -28.79 -5.61
N ALA A 184 -9.20 -28.60 -6.88
CA ALA A 184 -8.43 -29.15 -8.00
C ALA A 184 -7.04 -28.50 -8.15
N SER A 185 -6.89 -27.21 -7.81
CA SER A 185 -5.64 -26.47 -7.96
C SER A 185 -4.64 -26.78 -6.84
N PHE A 186 -5.13 -26.90 -5.60
CA PHE A 186 -4.31 -27.19 -4.42
C PHE A 186 -4.20 -28.68 -4.11
N ASN A 187 -5.03 -29.52 -4.74
CA ASN A 187 -5.09 -30.96 -4.53
C ASN A 187 -5.33 -31.34 -3.06
N THR A 188 -6.26 -30.63 -2.42
CA THR A 188 -6.62 -30.72 -1.01
C THR A 188 -8.09 -30.35 -0.83
N ASP A 189 -8.75 -30.87 0.20
CA ASP A 189 -10.15 -30.57 0.52
C ASP A 189 -10.37 -29.09 0.83
N TYR A 190 -11.52 -28.55 0.44
CA TYR A 190 -11.83 -27.12 0.59
C TYR A 190 -11.76 -26.64 2.05
N GLU A 191 -12.15 -27.47 3.02
CA GLU A 191 -12.10 -27.13 4.45
C GLU A 191 -10.67 -26.83 4.92
N GLU A 192 -9.67 -27.53 4.40
CA GLU A 192 -8.26 -27.27 4.73
C GLU A 192 -7.74 -26.01 4.02
N ILE A 193 -8.14 -25.78 2.76
CA ILE A 193 -7.82 -24.56 2.01
C ILE A 193 -8.41 -23.32 2.71
N GLU A 194 -9.67 -23.38 3.10
CA GLU A 194 -10.38 -22.29 3.77
C GLU A 194 -9.72 -21.94 5.10
N LYS A 195 -9.40 -22.97 5.90
CA LYS A 195 -8.74 -22.82 7.18
C LYS A 195 -7.34 -22.19 7.08
N ILE A 196 -6.56 -22.52 6.04
CA ILE A 196 -5.14 -22.13 5.94
C ILE A 196 -4.95 -20.85 5.12
N LEU A 197 -5.66 -20.67 4.01
CA LEU A 197 -5.37 -19.64 3.01
C LEU A 197 -6.41 -18.52 2.94
N LEU A 198 -7.66 -18.81 3.32
CA LEU A 198 -8.73 -17.82 3.27
C LEU A 198 -8.94 -17.14 4.62
N GLU A 199 -8.53 -17.79 5.72
CA GLU A 199 -8.68 -17.31 7.11
C GLU A 199 -9.91 -16.43 7.28
N GLU A 200 -11.10 -17.01 7.06
CA GLU A 200 -12.33 -16.45 7.62
C GLU A 200 -12.27 -16.63 9.14
N HIS A 201 -11.51 -15.78 9.84
CA HIS A 201 -11.61 -15.73 11.29
C HIS A 201 -13.06 -15.42 11.67
N GLU A 202 -13.67 -16.38 12.37
CA GLU A 202 -15.04 -16.37 12.85
C GLU A 202 -15.49 -14.96 13.28
N LYS A 203 -16.43 -14.39 12.54
CA LYS A 203 -17.29 -13.30 13.05
C LYS A 203 -18.21 -13.77 14.19
N GLU A 204 -18.04 -14.97 14.74
CA GLU A 204 -18.92 -15.61 15.72
C GLU A 204 -18.22 -16.03 17.02
N THR A 205 -17.78 -15.09 17.86
CA THR A 205 -17.68 -15.41 19.31
C THR A 205 -18.03 -14.28 20.27
N HIS A 206 -18.14 -13.03 19.81
CA HIS A 206 -18.59 -11.92 20.66
C HIS A 206 -20.11 -11.70 20.70
N HIS A 207 -20.88 -12.20 19.72
CA HIS A 207 -22.34 -12.00 19.70
C HIS A 207 -23.13 -13.07 20.46
N ARG A 208 -22.59 -14.29 20.63
CA ARG A 208 -23.30 -15.38 21.35
C ARG A 208 -23.07 -15.42 22.86
N ARG A 209 -22.00 -14.80 23.39
CA ARG A 209 -21.79 -14.70 24.85
C ARG A 209 -22.68 -13.66 25.52
N GLY A 210 -23.12 -12.61 24.82
CA GLY A 210 -24.01 -11.58 25.38
C GLY A 210 -25.47 -12.00 25.56
N LEU A 211 -25.91 -13.10 24.95
CA LEU A 211 -27.29 -13.60 25.03
C LEU A 211 -27.47 -14.76 26.01
N ARG A 212 -26.37 -15.33 26.54
CA ARG A 212 -26.43 -16.42 27.52
C ARG A 212 -26.38 -15.94 28.98
N ASP A 213 -25.91 -14.72 29.23
CA ASP A 213 -25.87 -14.07 30.56
C ASP A 213 -27.11 -13.21 30.88
N LYS A 214 -28.19 -13.34 30.12
CA LYS A 214 -29.46 -12.63 30.38
C LYS A 214 -30.68 -13.56 30.47
N ARG A 215 -30.53 -14.70 31.14
CA ARG A 215 -31.68 -15.49 31.62
C ARG A 215 -31.49 -15.92 33.05
#